data_AF-A0A7K5HZA1-F1
#
_entry.id   AF-A0A7K5HZA1-F1
#
_cell.length_a   1.000
_cell.length_b   1.000
_cell.length_c   1.000
_cell.angle_alpha   90.00
_cell.angle_beta   90.00
_cell.angle_gamma   90.00
#
_symmetry.space_group_name_H-M   'P 1'
#
loop_
_entity.id
_entity.type
_entity.pdbx_description
1 polymer ?
#
loop_
_entity_poly.entity_id
_entity_poly.type
_entity_poly.pdbx_seq_one_letter_code
_entity_poly.pdbx_strand_id
1 'polypeptide(L)'
;CRNSGTAVGTACFCPPGFQGPLCDLYDPARACQNGGVAFGTQCVCPPGYWGHLCQHPARPASCLNVVCHNGGVANSTECLCPPGFSGPTCETANATTSCASGSTAVGDRCVCPPGRGGPRCDTPDEATACRNGGTAVGTECYCPDGFGGPRCEER
;
A
#
# COMPACT_ATOMS: atom_id res chain seq x y z
N CYS A 1 49.37 -2.47 1.83
CA CYS A 1 48.17 -3.32 1.75
C CYS A 1 47.44 -3.03 0.45
N ARG A 2 46.76 -4.01 -0.15
CA ARG A 2 45.94 -3.87 -1.37
C ARG A 2 44.45 -3.80 -1.01
N ASN A 3 43.59 -3.52 -2.01
CA ASN A 3 42.13 -3.55 -1.91
C ASN A 3 41.56 -2.73 -0.75
N SER A 4 42.14 -1.55 -0.48
CA SER A 4 41.75 -0.67 0.63
C SER A 4 42.01 -1.22 2.05
N GLY A 5 42.91 -2.18 2.21
CA GLY A 5 43.36 -2.63 3.53
C GLY A 5 44.20 -1.57 4.28
N THR A 6 44.11 -1.59 5.60
CA THR A 6 44.80 -0.62 6.47
C THR A 6 46.13 -1.19 6.94
N ALA A 7 47.22 -0.43 6.74
CA ALA A 7 48.54 -0.81 7.22
C ALA A 7 48.73 -0.39 8.68
N VAL A 8 49.12 -1.33 9.55
CA VAL A 8 49.49 -1.06 10.93
C VAL A 8 50.83 -1.73 11.19
N GLY A 9 51.91 -0.94 11.21
CA GLY A 9 53.27 -1.45 11.22
C GLY A 9 53.61 -2.19 9.91
N THR A 10 54.08 -3.44 10.02
CA THR A 10 54.36 -4.32 8.87
C THR A 10 53.18 -5.21 8.49
N ALA A 11 52.08 -5.16 9.25
CA ALA A 11 50.89 -5.99 9.04
C ALA A 11 49.79 -5.22 8.32
N CYS A 12 48.96 -5.96 7.57
CA CYS A 12 47.78 -5.44 6.88
C CYS A 12 46.50 -5.95 7.52
N PHE A 13 45.61 -5.03 7.89
CA PHE A 13 44.23 -5.33 8.27
C PHE A 13 43.36 -5.26 7.03
N CYS A 14 42.84 -6.41 6.62
CA CYS A 14 42.09 -6.55 5.37
C CYS A 14 40.62 -6.16 5.53
N PRO A 15 40.02 -5.54 4.49
CA PRO A 15 38.60 -5.29 4.48
C PRO A 15 37.81 -6.60 4.28
N PRO A 16 36.49 -6.58 4.56
CA PRO A 16 35.63 -7.74 4.33
C PRO A 16 35.79 -8.29 2.92
N GLY A 17 35.90 -9.61 2.83
CA GLY A 17 36.07 -10.33 1.57
C GLY A 17 37.53 -10.48 1.13
N PHE A 18 38.50 -9.92 1.85
CA PHE A 18 39.92 -10.04 1.50
C PHE A 18 40.75 -10.59 2.66
N GLN A 19 41.78 -11.36 2.32
CA GLN A 19 42.72 -11.98 3.26
C GLN A 19 44.14 -12.02 2.70
N GLY A 20 45.05 -12.59 3.49
CA GLY A 20 46.47 -12.68 3.19
C GLY A 20 47.26 -11.50 3.77
N PRO A 21 48.60 -11.61 3.81
CA PRO A 21 49.47 -10.60 4.42
C PRO A 21 49.41 -9.25 3.71
N LEU A 22 48.95 -9.20 2.46
CA LEU A 22 48.81 -7.98 1.66
C LEU A 22 47.35 -7.67 1.27
N CYS A 23 46.37 -8.45 1.73
CA CYS A 23 44.94 -8.30 1.36
C CYS A 23 44.66 -8.48 -0.14
N ASP A 24 45.44 -9.36 -0.77
CA ASP A 24 45.42 -9.65 -2.20
C ASP A 24 44.60 -10.90 -2.56
N LEU A 25 44.20 -11.70 -1.56
CA LEU A 25 43.38 -12.89 -1.75
C LEU A 25 41.92 -12.57 -1.45
N TYR A 26 41.01 -12.81 -2.40
CA TYR A 26 39.58 -12.68 -2.17
C TYR A 26 39.02 -13.95 -1.52
N ASP A 27 38.30 -13.79 -0.41
CA ASP A 27 37.60 -14.86 0.31
C ASP A 27 36.12 -14.48 0.50
N PRO A 28 35.20 -15.07 -0.30
CA PRO A 28 33.77 -14.83 -0.19
C PRO A 28 33.22 -15.14 1.20
N ALA A 29 33.82 -16.10 1.92
CA ALA A 29 33.37 -16.50 3.25
C ALA A 29 33.50 -15.35 4.28
N ARG A 30 34.36 -14.36 4.00
CA ARG A 30 34.62 -13.20 4.86
C ARG A 30 34.05 -11.91 4.28
N ALA A 31 33.30 -11.97 3.18
CA ALA A 31 32.70 -10.80 2.55
C ALA A 31 31.51 -10.26 3.35
N CYS A 32 30.79 -11.15 4.03
CA CYS A 32 29.62 -10.80 4.83
C CYS A 32 30.03 -10.03 6.09
N GLN A 33 29.38 -8.90 6.32
CA GLN A 33 29.59 -8.01 7.46
C GLN A 33 28.58 -8.30 8.57
N ASN A 34 28.81 -7.70 9.75
CA ASN A 34 27.86 -7.69 10.86
C ASN A 34 27.35 -9.07 11.31
N GLY A 35 28.18 -10.11 11.20
CA GLY A 35 27.80 -11.47 11.58
C GLY A 35 26.97 -12.22 10.54
N GLY A 36 26.90 -11.74 9.30
CA GLY A 36 26.32 -12.46 8.18
C GLY A 36 27.06 -13.76 7.86
N VAL A 37 26.30 -14.79 7.49
CA VAL A 37 26.86 -16.10 7.09
C VAL A 37 26.94 -16.15 5.58
N ALA A 38 28.12 -16.47 5.05
CA ALA A 38 28.32 -16.61 3.62
C ALA A 38 27.76 -17.95 3.10
N PHE A 39 27.00 -17.87 2.01
CA PHE A 39 26.53 -19.01 1.23
C PHE A 39 26.97 -18.82 -0.22
N GLY A 40 28.16 -19.32 -0.55
CA GLY A 40 28.80 -19.05 -1.84
C GLY A 40 29.20 -17.57 -1.98
N THR A 41 28.61 -16.87 -2.96
CA THR A 41 28.82 -15.43 -3.19
C THR A 41 27.75 -14.55 -2.56
N GLN A 42 26.81 -15.12 -1.82
CA GLN A 42 25.67 -14.42 -1.24
C GLN A 42 25.71 -14.47 0.28
N CYS A 43 25.25 -13.41 0.95
CA CYS A 43 25.25 -13.31 2.41
C CYS A 43 23.85 -13.50 2.98
N VAL A 44 23.74 -14.36 4.00
CA VAL A 44 22.55 -14.49 4.83
C VAL A 44 22.72 -13.57 6.04
N CYS A 45 21.90 -12.53 6.13
CA CYS A 45 22.04 -11.50 7.16
C CYS A 45 21.34 -11.87 8.47
N PRO A 46 21.95 -11.56 9.63
CA PRO A 46 21.28 -11.73 10.90
C PRO A 46 20.15 -10.70 11.08
N PRO A 47 19.21 -10.95 12.01
CA PRO A 47 18.16 -9.99 12.34
C PRO A 47 18.74 -8.61 12.67
N GLY A 48 18.17 -7.55 12.10
CA GLY A 48 18.67 -6.20 12.29
C GLY A 48 19.69 -5.72 11.26
N TYR A 49 19.98 -6.50 10.21
CA TYR A 49 20.88 -6.10 9.11
C TYR A 49 20.35 -6.52 7.72
N TRP A 50 20.71 -5.77 6.68
CA TRP A 50 20.32 -6.01 5.29
C TRP A 50 21.39 -5.51 4.31
N GLY A 51 21.18 -5.79 3.02
CA GLY A 51 22.12 -5.50 1.93
C GLY A 51 22.90 -6.73 1.48
N HIS A 52 23.53 -6.64 0.31
CA HIS A 52 24.22 -7.77 -0.34
C HIS A 52 25.39 -8.36 0.49
N LEU A 53 26.00 -7.56 1.38
CA LEU A 53 27.01 -7.98 2.35
C LEU A 53 26.56 -7.77 3.80
N CYS A 54 25.26 -7.58 4.06
CA CYS A 54 24.73 -7.24 5.38
C CYS A 54 25.32 -5.95 5.97
N GLN A 55 25.74 -5.02 5.10
CA GLN A 55 26.44 -3.80 5.48
C GLN A 55 25.51 -2.73 6.08
N HIS A 56 24.20 -2.84 5.85
CA HIS A 56 23.24 -1.87 6.32
C HIS A 56 22.54 -2.38 7.59
N PRO A 57 22.55 -1.62 8.69
CA PRO A 57 21.65 -1.90 9.79
C PRO A 57 20.20 -1.75 9.30
N ALA A 58 19.37 -2.76 9.55
CA ALA A 58 17.95 -2.64 9.42
C ALA A 58 17.51 -1.60 10.44
N ARG A 59 16.75 -0.60 10.00
CA ARG A 59 16.16 0.37 10.92
C ARG A 59 15.33 -0.41 11.93
N PRO A 60 15.48 -0.16 13.24
CA PRO A 60 14.63 -0.81 14.21
C PRO A 60 13.18 -0.47 13.85
N ALA A 61 12.28 -1.45 13.96
CA ALA A 61 10.84 -1.25 13.69
C ALA A 61 10.28 -0.07 14.50
N SER A 62 10.91 0.29 15.62
CA SER A 62 10.60 1.48 16.45
C SER A 62 10.86 2.83 15.78
N CYS A 63 11.52 2.89 14.61
CA CYS A 63 11.68 4.12 13.83
C CYS A 63 10.61 4.30 12.74
N LEU A 64 9.71 3.33 12.51
CA LEU A 64 8.43 3.64 11.87
C LEU A 64 7.49 4.10 12.98
N ASN A 65 7.52 5.40 13.31
CA ASN A 65 6.40 6.05 13.96
C ASN A 65 5.24 6.04 12.96
N VAL A 66 4.61 4.89 12.76
CA VAL A 66 3.42 4.77 11.95
C VAL A 66 2.33 5.53 12.70
N VAL A 67 1.96 6.69 12.16
CA VAL A 67 0.87 7.50 12.68
C VAL A 67 -0.40 7.00 12.02
N CYS A 68 -1.26 6.35 12.80
CA CYS A 68 -2.56 5.91 12.32
C CYS A 68 -3.58 7.03 12.45
N HIS A 69 -4.27 7.32 11.36
CA HIS A 69 -5.36 8.28 11.30
C HIS A 69 -6.71 7.61 11.60
N ASN A 70 -7.74 8.43 11.82
CA ASN A 70 -9.14 7.98 11.89
C ASN A 70 -9.42 6.86 12.93
N GLY A 71 -8.67 6.83 14.03
CA GLY A 71 -8.83 5.82 15.09
C GLY A 71 -8.17 4.47 14.79
N GLY A 72 -7.29 4.40 13.79
CA GLY A 72 -6.46 3.22 13.53
C GLY A 72 -5.50 2.92 14.69
N VAL A 73 -5.23 1.63 14.90
CA VAL A 73 -4.33 1.15 15.95
C VAL A 73 -3.00 0.72 15.31
N ALA A 74 -1.89 1.29 15.79
CA ALA A 74 -0.57 0.93 15.31
C ALA A 74 -0.22 -0.51 15.68
N ASN A 75 0.15 -1.33 14.68
CA ASN A 75 0.61 -2.69 14.85
C ASN A 75 2.00 -2.85 14.20
N SER A 76 3.05 -2.60 14.98
CA SER A 76 4.48 -2.73 14.62
C SER A 76 4.97 -1.88 13.44
N THR A 77 4.46 -2.12 12.24
CA THR A 77 4.86 -1.50 10.96
C THR A 77 3.68 -1.05 10.11
N GLU A 78 2.44 -1.38 10.50
CA GLU A 78 1.22 -1.08 9.76
C GLU A 78 0.09 -0.62 10.70
N CYS A 79 -0.91 0.07 10.16
CA CYS A 79 -2.11 0.44 10.91
C CYS A 79 -3.23 -0.58 10.75
N LEU A 80 -3.82 -1.01 11.86
CA LEU A 80 -5.09 -1.72 11.88
C LEU A 80 -6.22 -0.71 11.79
N CYS A 81 -6.89 -0.65 10.64
CA CYS A 81 -7.94 0.33 10.38
C CYS A 81 -9.30 -0.09 10.93
N PRO A 82 -10.05 0.85 11.55
CA PRO A 82 -11.43 0.58 11.95
C PRO A 82 -12.33 0.41 10.73
N PRO A 83 -13.52 -0.21 10.89
CA PRO A 83 -14.47 -0.39 9.81
C PRO A 83 -14.78 0.94 9.10
N GLY A 84 -14.70 0.95 7.78
CA GLY A 84 -14.90 2.16 6.97
C GLY A 84 -13.63 2.97 6.72
N PHE A 85 -12.45 2.49 7.13
CA PHE A 85 -11.15 3.10 6.78
C PHE A 85 -10.16 2.06 6.24
N SER A 86 -9.24 2.49 5.39
CA SER A 86 -8.21 1.69 4.71
C SER A 86 -6.98 2.54 4.38
N GLY A 87 -5.94 1.90 3.85
CA GLY A 87 -4.65 2.50 3.56
C GLY A 87 -3.60 2.21 4.64
N PRO A 88 -2.30 2.36 4.31
CA PRO A 88 -1.19 2.06 5.21
C PRO A 88 -1.22 2.83 6.53
N THR A 89 -1.89 3.99 6.56
CA THR A 89 -2.07 4.80 7.78
C THR A 89 -3.53 5.04 8.13
N CYS A 90 -4.47 4.28 7.57
CA CYS A 90 -5.92 4.47 7.70
C CYS A 90 -6.40 5.85 7.26
N GLU A 91 -5.69 6.45 6.32
CA GLU A 91 -5.95 7.76 5.75
C GLU A 91 -7.15 7.75 4.80
N THR A 92 -7.47 6.60 4.22
CA THR A 92 -8.54 6.46 3.24
C THR A 92 -9.82 6.06 3.95
N ALA A 93 -10.87 6.86 3.84
CA ALA A 93 -12.20 6.39 4.22
C ALA A 93 -12.70 5.42 3.15
N ASN A 94 -12.87 4.15 3.51
CA ASN A 94 -13.53 3.19 2.63
C ASN A 94 -14.97 3.68 2.40
N ALA A 95 -15.33 3.87 1.13
CA ALA A 95 -16.66 4.28 0.72
C ALA A 95 -17.76 3.23 1.05
N THR A 96 -17.40 2.11 1.67
CA THR A 96 -18.25 0.95 1.89
C THR A 96 -19.29 1.08 3.00
N THR A 97 -19.44 2.22 3.68
CA THR A 97 -20.40 2.32 4.80
C THR A 97 -21.53 3.34 4.67
N SER A 98 -21.88 3.81 3.47
CA SER A 98 -23.28 4.25 3.18
C SER A 98 -23.43 4.77 1.76
N CYS A 99 -23.64 3.89 0.78
CA CYS A 99 -24.44 4.34 -0.36
C CYS A 99 -25.85 4.64 0.16
N ALA A 100 -26.48 5.72 -0.30
CA ALA A 100 -27.82 6.07 0.11
C ALA A 100 -28.82 4.96 -0.21
N SER A 101 -29.90 4.86 0.56
CA SER A 101 -30.97 3.87 0.36
C SER A 101 -31.45 3.84 -1.10
N GLY A 102 -31.51 2.66 -1.69
CA GLY A 102 -31.85 2.46 -3.10
C GLY A 102 -30.68 2.47 -4.08
N SER A 103 -29.44 2.62 -3.59
CA SER A 103 -28.21 2.57 -4.40
C SER A 103 -27.54 1.20 -4.34
N THR A 104 -26.79 0.85 -5.38
CA THR A 104 -26.06 -0.43 -5.44
C THR A 104 -24.57 -0.20 -5.20
N ALA A 105 -23.98 -0.90 -4.23
CA ALA A 105 -22.54 -0.88 -4.00
C ALA A 105 -21.84 -1.88 -4.94
N VAL A 106 -20.83 -1.42 -5.68
CA VAL A 106 -20.00 -2.26 -6.56
C VAL A 106 -18.54 -2.04 -6.22
N GLY A 107 -17.96 -2.90 -5.38
CA GLY A 107 -16.63 -2.66 -4.81
C GLY A 107 -16.60 -1.41 -3.94
N ASP A 108 -15.70 -0.47 -4.26
CA ASP A 108 -15.52 0.79 -3.51
C ASP A 108 -16.32 1.98 -4.10
N ARG A 109 -17.27 1.74 -5.02
CA ARG A 109 -18.10 2.79 -5.63
C ARG A 109 -19.59 2.54 -5.46
N CYS A 110 -20.35 3.63 -5.35
CA CYS A 110 -21.81 3.58 -5.39
C CYS A 110 -22.33 3.79 -6.81
N VAL A 111 -23.27 2.96 -7.23
CA VAL A 111 -24.06 3.14 -8.44
C VAL A 111 -25.39 3.76 -8.03
N CYS A 112 -25.64 4.98 -8.51
CA CYS A 112 -26.76 5.78 -8.06
C CYS A 112 -28.05 5.48 -8.83
N PRO A 113 -29.20 5.43 -8.13
CA PRO A 113 -30.49 5.36 -8.80
C PRO A 113 -30.82 6.68 -9.50
N PRO A 114 -31.72 6.66 -10.50
CA PRO A 114 -32.21 7.86 -11.16
C PRO A 114 -32.67 8.93 -10.17
N GLY A 115 -32.18 10.16 -10.31
CA GLY A 115 -32.54 11.26 -9.42
C GLY A 115 -31.55 11.50 -8.27
N ARG A 116 -30.49 10.70 -8.17
CA ARG A 116 -29.48 10.77 -7.11
C ARG A 116 -28.07 10.79 -7.70
N GLY A 117 -27.16 11.49 -7.02
CA GLY A 117 -25.78 11.68 -7.44
C GLY A 117 -24.81 11.79 -6.27
N GLY A 118 -23.54 12.07 -6.60
CA GLY A 118 -22.46 12.14 -5.64
C GLY A 118 -21.82 10.78 -5.33
N PRO A 119 -20.66 10.76 -4.66
CA PRO A 119 -19.90 9.54 -4.39
C PRO A 119 -20.63 8.53 -3.51
N ARG A 120 -21.67 8.97 -2.79
CA ARG A 120 -22.53 8.15 -1.93
C ARG A 120 -23.98 8.11 -2.39
N CYS A 121 -24.32 8.69 -3.55
CA CYS A 121 -25.70 8.80 -4.03
C CYS A 121 -26.63 9.53 -3.05
N ASP A 122 -26.09 10.40 -2.20
CA ASP A 122 -26.79 11.11 -1.14
C ASP A 122 -27.27 12.51 -1.58
N THR A 123 -26.77 13.02 -2.71
CA THR A 123 -27.21 14.31 -3.25
C THR A 123 -28.32 14.12 -4.29
N PRO A 124 -29.28 15.05 -4.39
CA PRO A 124 -30.25 15.05 -5.48
C PRO A 124 -29.57 15.34 -6.82
N ASP A 125 -30.02 14.66 -7.88
CA ASP A 125 -29.57 14.87 -9.25
C ASP A 125 -30.76 14.87 -10.23
N GLU A 126 -31.31 16.05 -10.50
CA GLU A 126 -32.43 16.21 -11.44
C GLU A 126 -32.06 15.88 -12.89
N ALA A 127 -30.76 15.79 -13.22
CA ALA A 127 -30.31 15.43 -14.56
C ALA A 127 -30.45 13.92 -14.85
N THR A 128 -30.75 13.10 -13.85
CA THR A 128 -30.98 11.65 -14.03
C THR A 128 -32.38 11.19 -13.61
N ALA A 129 -33.17 12.03 -12.94
CA ALA A 129 -34.51 11.68 -12.47
C ALA A 129 -35.47 11.21 -13.59
N CYS A 130 -36.31 10.22 -13.29
CA CYS A 130 -37.40 9.82 -14.18
C CYS A 130 -38.46 10.93 -14.28
N ARG A 131 -38.97 11.16 -15.49
CA ARG A 131 -39.98 12.19 -15.79
C ARG A 131 -41.35 11.58 -16.01
N ASN A 132 -42.37 12.42 -16.11
CA ASN A 132 -43.73 12.05 -16.49
C ASN A 132 -44.33 10.86 -15.72
N GLY A 133 -43.99 10.72 -14.42
CA GLY A 133 -44.48 9.63 -13.58
C GLY A 133 -43.75 8.29 -13.73
N GLY A 134 -42.59 8.27 -14.39
CA GLY A 134 -41.73 7.08 -14.48
C GLY A 134 -41.24 6.60 -13.12
N THR A 135 -41.17 5.28 -12.94
CA THR A 135 -40.72 4.65 -11.69
C THR A 135 -39.26 4.22 -11.82
N ALA A 136 -38.41 4.65 -10.89
CA ALA A 136 -37.01 4.25 -10.85
C ALA A 136 -36.86 2.83 -10.28
N VAL A 137 -36.26 1.92 -11.05
CA VAL A 137 -35.93 0.55 -10.62
C VAL A 137 -34.46 0.29 -10.91
N GLY A 138 -33.65 0.20 -9.85
CA GLY A 138 -32.19 0.12 -9.99
C GLY A 138 -31.63 1.39 -10.63
N THR A 139 -31.05 1.25 -11.83
CA THR A 139 -30.48 2.36 -12.61
C THR A 139 -31.37 2.83 -13.76
N GLU A 140 -32.55 2.24 -13.93
CA GLU A 140 -33.42 2.49 -15.09
C GLU A 140 -34.77 3.10 -14.68
N CYS A 141 -35.37 3.83 -15.61
CA CYS A 141 -36.72 4.37 -15.48
C CYS A 141 -37.72 3.48 -16.23
N TYR A 142 -38.74 3.02 -15.52
CA TYR A 142 -39.88 2.34 -16.12
C TYR A 142 -40.99 3.34 -16.43
N CYS A 143 -41.35 3.47 -17.71
CA CYS A 143 -42.26 4.51 -18.18
C CYS A 143 -43.72 4.07 -18.18
N PRO A 144 -44.66 4.97 -17.87
CA PRO A 144 -46.10 4.72 -18.05
C PRO A 144 -46.46 4.66 -19.54
N ASP A 145 -47.64 4.10 -19.84
CA ASP A 145 -48.15 4.01 -21.22
C ASP A 145 -48.21 5.38 -21.91
N GLY A 146 -47.66 5.44 -23.13
CA GLY A 146 -47.57 6.67 -23.92
C GLY A 146 -46.42 7.59 -23.54
N PHE A 147 -45.43 7.12 -22.79
CA PHE A 147 -44.15 7.80 -22.58
C PHE A 147 -42.98 6.88 -22.91
N GLY A 148 -41.89 7.47 -23.40
CA GLY A 148 -40.69 6.77 -23.84
C GLY A 148 -39.41 7.54 -23.52
N GLY A 149 -38.27 6.96 -23.91
CA GLY A 149 -36.95 7.50 -23.61
C GLY A 149 -36.36 6.97 -22.29
N PRO A 150 -35.03 7.12 -22.10
CA PRO A 150 -34.31 6.59 -20.93
C PRO A 150 -34.78 7.19 -19.61
N ARG A 151 -35.50 8.31 -19.64
CA ARG A 151 -36.02 9.02 -18.47
C ARG A 151 -37.52 9.30 -18.60
N CYS A 152 -38.23 8.65 -19.52
CA CYS A 152 -39.66 8.88 -19.77
C CYS A 152 -39.97 10.32 -20.19
N GLU A 153 -39.03 10.99 -20.86
CA GLU A 153 -39.13 12.38 -21.30
C GLU A 153 -39.86 12.55 -22.63
N GLU A 154 -39.98 11.47 -23.41
CA GLU A 154 -40.64 11.42 -24.71
C GLU A 154 -42.11 10.97 -24.54
N ARG A 155 -42.98 11.37 -25.46
CA ARG A 155 -44.42 11.05 -25.47
C ARG A 155 -44.84 10.49 -26.82
#